data_AF-A0A291LJF6-F1
#
_entry.id   AF-A0A291LJF6-F1
#
_cell.length_a   1.000
_cell.length_b   1.000
_cell.length_c   1.000
_cell.angle_alpha   90.00
_cell.angle_beta   90.00
_cell.angle_gamma   90.00
#
_symmetry.space_group_name_H-M   'P 1'
#
loop_
_entity.id
_entity.type
_entity.pdbx_description
1 polymer ?
#
loop_
_entity_poly.entity_id
_entity_poly.type
_entity_poly.pdbx_seq_one_letter_code
_entity_poly.pdbx_strand_id
1 'polypeptide(L)'
;MILKLNFLQSKFNIGKVYVYSTSPSLKVFRPDVKVIIYIFSDNPLNTTKRLDFQDWKKAFELYVNRNLDRDNIECKSTVLSKVAEIKSGMNQSRIYAISNLDNIRVTKYWLLGFIEGEGIFM
;
A
#
# COMPACT_ATOMS: atom_id res chain seq x y z
N MET A 1 19.79 3.91 4.82
CA MET A 1 18.49 3.90 4.11
C MET A 1 18.54 3.22 2.75
N ILE A 2 19.44 3.62 1.82
CA ILE A 2 19.53 3.00 0.48
C ILE A 2 19.81 1.49 0.49
N LEU A 3 20.70 1.01 1.38
CA LEU A 3 21.00 -0.43 1.53
C LEU A 3 19.75 -1.24 1.93
N LYS A 4 18.91 -0.70 2.81
CA LYS A 4 17.64 -1.34 3.21
C LYS A 4 16.66 -1.39 2.03
N LEU A 5 16.56 -0.32 1.23
CA LEU A 5 15.70 -0.30 0.05
C LEU A 5 16.18 -1.28 -1.03
N ASN A 6 17.49 -1.38 -1.27
CA ASN A 6 18.08 -2.36 -2.17
C ASN A 6 17.85 -3.79 -1.68
N PHE A 7 17.96 -4.04 -0.37
CA PHE A 7 17.62 -5.33 0.22
C PHE A 7 16.15 -5.70 0.00
N LEU A 8 15.21 -4.77 0.22
CA LEU A 8 13.78 -5.03 -0.03
C LEU A 8 13.51 -5.29 -1.52
N GLN A 9 14.09 -4.46 -2.39
CA GLN A 9 13.97 -4.62 -3.84
C GLN A 9 14.46 -5.99 -4.30
N SER A 10 15.63 -6.43 -3.83
CA SER A 10 16.23 -7.71 -4.22
C SER A 10 15.52 -8.91 -3.58
N LYS A 11 15.14 -8.82 -2.31
CA LYS A 11 14.46 -9.89 -1.57
C LYS A 11 13.12 -10.26 -2.21
N PHE A 12 12.36 -9.26 -2.63
CA PHE A 12 11.03 -9.48 -3.21
C PHE A 12 11.03 -9.47 -4.75
N ASN A 13 12.16 -9.07 -5.37
CA ASN A 13 12.29 -8.88 -6.81
C ASN A 13 11.19 -7.99 -7.38
N ILE A 14 10.97 -6.82 -6.76
CA ILE A 14 9.89 -5.88 -7.12
C ILE A 14 10.38 -4.45 -7.23
N GLY A 15 9.78 -3.70 -8.16
CA GLY A 15 9.94 -2.25 -8.26
C GLY A 15 11.36 -1.79 -8.57
N LYS A 16 11.59 -0.48 -8.40
CA LYS A 16 12.87 0.17 -8.68
C LYS A 16 13.23 1.14 -7.57
N VAL A 17 14.52 1.14 -7.19
CA VAL A 17 15.08 2.12 -6.26
C VAL A 17 15.54 3.34 -7.06
N TYR A 18 15.02 4.50 -6.69
CA TYR A 18 15.42 5.79 -7.22
C TYR A 18 16.22 6.52 -6.16
N VAL A 19 17.39 7.02 -6.52
CA VAL A 19 18.25 7.80 -5.65
C VAL A 19 18.10 9.27 -6.02
N TYR A 20 17.61 10.06 -5.07
CA TYR A 20 17.52 11.52 -5.19
C TYR A 20 18.52 12.18 -4.24
N SER A 21 18.75 13.49 -4.41
CA SER A 21 19.67 14.26 -3.56
C SER A 21 19.23 14.31 -2.10
N THR A 22 17.93 14.21 -1.82
CA THR A 22 17.37 14.33 -0.46
C THR A 22 17.09 12.99 0.18
N SER A 23 16.44 12.07 -0.53
CA SER A 23 16.12 10.74 -0.01
C SER A 23 15.94 9.71 -1.13
N PRO A 24 16.48 8.49 -0.99
CA PRO A 24 16.15 7.39 -1.89
C PRO A 24 14.70 6.92 -1.69
N SER A 25 14.09 6.39 -2.75
CA SER A 25 12.72 5.84 -2.72
C SER A 25 12.64 4.51 -3.48
N LEU A 26 11.87 3.56 -2.95
CA LEU A 26 11.46 2.35 -3.68
C LEU A 26 10.06 2.59 -4.25
N LYS A 27 9.92 2.52 -5.57
CA LYS A 27 8.62 2.64 -6.25
C LYS A 27 8.27 1.32 -6.92
N VAL A 28 7.08 0.82 -6.63
CA VAL A 28 6.55 -0.44 -7.17
C VAL A 28 5.43 -0.12 -8.15
N PHE A 29 5.53 -0.68 -9.36
CA PHE A 29 4.55 -0.49 -10.44
C PHE A 29 3.96 -1.85 -10.83
N ARG A 30 2.97 -1.85 -11.74
CA ARG A 30 2.52 -3.11 -12.35
C ARG A 30 3.68 -3.75 -13.14
N PRO A 31 3.83 -5.09 -13.11
CA PRO A 31 2.91 -6.09 -12.52
C PRO A 31 3.14 -6.37 -11.03
N ASP A 32 4.22 -5.86 -10.44
CA ASP A 32 4.74 -6.22 -9.12
C ASP A 32 3.82 -5.82 -7.95
N VAL A 33 2.89 -4.90 -8.16
CA VAL A 33 1.87 -4.49 -7.18
C VAL A 33 1.14 -5.69 -6.55
N LYS A 34 0.94 -6.78 -7.28
CA LYS A 34 0.32 -8.01 -6.76
C LYS A 34 1.08 -8.61 -5.58
N VAL A 35 2.42 -8.48 -5.57
CA VAL A 35 3.29 -8.97 -4.50
C VAL A 35 3.07 -8.15 -3.23
N ILE A 36 2.94 -6.83 -3.36
CA ILE A 36 2.61 -5.94 -2.23
C ILE A 36 1.23 -6.28 -1.65
N ILE A 37 0.23 -6.50 -2.50
CA ILE A 37 -1.11 -6.92 -2.07
C ILE A 37 -1.06 -8.25 -1.33
N TYR A 38 -0.30 -9.23 -1.84
CA TYR A 38 -0.13 -10.53 -1.19
C TYR A 38 0.50 -10.40 0.20
N ILE A 39 1.64 -9.71 0.32
CA ILE A 39 2.38 -9.55 1.58
C ILE A 39 1.48 -8.95 2.67
N PHE A 40 0.77 -7.86 2.36
CA PHE A 40 -0.07 -7.16 3.36
C PHE A 40 -1.48 -7.75 3.53
N SER A 41 -1.90 -8.66 2.65
CA SER A 41 -3.09 -9.49 2.91
C SER A 41 -2.77 -10.62 3.89
N ASP A 42 -1.58 -11.22 3.79
CA ASP A 42 -1.11 -12.28 4.68
C ASP A 42 -0.56 -11.75 6.02
N ASN A 43 0.03 -10.55 6.00
CA ASN A 43 0.60 -9.86 7.15
C ASN A 43 -0.03 -8.46 7.29
N PRO A 44 -1.26 -8.36 7.85
CA PRO A 44 -1.97 -7.09 7.95
C PRO A 44 -1.19 -6.02 8.72
N LEU A 45 -1.27 -4.78 8.24
CA LEU A 45 -0.71 -3.62 8.93
C LEU A 45 -1.45 -3.41 10.26
N ASN A 46 -0.72 -3.12 11.34
CA ASN A 46 -1.31 -2.88 12.67
C ASN A 46 -1.66 -1.39 12.92
N THR A 47 -1.20 -0.48 12.06
CA THR A 47 -1.50 0.95 12.18
C THR A 47 -2.73 1.31 11.35
N THR A 48 -3.20 2.54 11.48
CA THR A 48 -4.28 3.10 10.64
C THR A 48 -3.98 3.03 9.14
N LYS A 49 -2.71 2.86 8.75
CA LYS A 49 -2.29 2.61 7.36
C LYS A 49 -2.95 1.37 6.74
N ARG A 50 -3.43 0.41 7.56
CA ARG A 50 -4.24 -0.74 7.11
C ARG A 50 -5.47 -0.31 6.30
N LEU A 51 -6.15 0.75 6.74
CA LEU A 51 -7.37 1.26 6.09
C LEU A 51 -7.04 1.81 4.69
N ASP A 52 -5.95 2.56 4.58
CA ASP A 52 -5.45 3.04 3.28
C ASP A 52 -5.05 1.88 2.37
N PHE A 53 -4.43 0.84 2.92
CA PHE A 53 -4.07 -0.35 2.13
C PHE A 53 -5.32 -1.07 1.60
N GLN A 54 -6.37 -1.22 2.41
CA GLN A 54 -7.62 -1.86 1.99
C GLN A 54 -8.30 -1.08 0.86
N ASP A 55 -8.41 0.24 1.00
CA ASP A 55 -9.00 1.09 -0.04
C ASP A 55 -8.13 1.12 -1.31
N TRP A 56 -6.81 1.20 -1.16
CA TRP A 56 -5.88 1.10 -2.29
C TRP A 56 -6.00 -0.23 -3.03
N LYS A 57 -6.07 -1.35 -2.31
CA LYS A 57 -6.27 -2.70 -2.87
C LYS A 57 -7.58 -2.77 -3.65
N LYS A 58 -8.69 -2.31 -3.05
CA LYS A 58 -10.01 -2.28 -3.68
C LYS A 58 -10.00 -1.43 -4.97
N ALA A 59 -9.41 -0.24 -4.92
CA ALA A 59 -9.27 0.62 -6.09
C ALA A 59 -8.41 -0.04 -7.20
N PHE A 60 -7.33 -0.73 -6.82
CA PHE A 60 -6.47 -1.44 -7.76
C PHE A 60 -7.20 -2.61 -8.43
N GLU A 61 -7.94 -3.42 -7.67
CA GLU A 61 -8.73 -4.55 -8.18
C GLU A 61 -9.81 -4.07 -9.15
N LEU A 62 -10.56 -3.01 -8.79
CA LEU A 62 -11.52 -2.36 -9.70
C LEU A 62 -10.85 -1.90 -10.99
N TYR A 63 -9.70 -1.23 -10.87
CA TYR A 63 -8.94 -0.77 -12.02
C TYR A 63 -8.51 -1.95 -12.90
N VAL A 64 -7.89 -3.00 -12.37
CA VAL A 64 -7.36 -4.12 -13.17
C VAL A 64 -8.48 -4.96 -13.79
N ASN A 65 -9.59 -5.17 -13.08
CA ASN A 65 -10.72 -6.00 -13.52
C ASN A 65 -11.65 -5.29 -14.52
N ARG A 66 -11.51 -3.97 -14.72
CA ARG A 66 -12.27 -3.22 -15.76
C ARG A 66 -12.15 -3.81 -17.16
N ASN A 67 -11.11 -4.61 -17.40
CA ASN A 67 -10.78 -5.20 -18.69
C ASN A 67 -11.66 -6.40 -19.09
N LEU A 68 -12.63 -6.80 -18.25
CA LEU A 68 -13.61 -7.83 -18.60
C LEU A 68 -14.67 -7.29 -19.58
N ASP A 69 -14.93 -5.97 -19.59
CA ASP A 69 -15.89 -5.30 -20.49
C ASP A 69 -15.23 -4.09 -21.20
N ARG A 70 -14.16 -4.34 -21.98
CA ARG A 70 -13.34 -3.26 -22.59
C ARG A 70 -14.10 -2.33 -23.54
N ASP A 71 -15.18 -2.82 -24.14
CA ASP A 71 -15.94 -2.10 -25.17
C ASP A 71 -17.10 -1.27 -24.58
N ASN A 72 -17.37 -1.40 -23.27
CA ASN A 72 -18.41 -0.63 -22.60
C ASN A 72 -17.83 0.67 -22.01
N ILE A 73 -18.00 1.78 -22.73
CA ILE A 73 -17.55 3.12 -22.34
C ILE A 73 -18.16 3.56 -20.99
N GLU A 74 -19.42 3.20 -20.74
CA GLU A 74 -20.14 3.50 -19.49
C GLU A 74 -19.55 2.72 -18.29
N CYS A 75 -19.09 1.49 -18.53
CA CYS A 75 -18.38 0.71 -17.52
C CYS A 75 -17.05 1.40 -17.14
N LYS A 76 -16.30 1.92 -18.12
CA LYS A 76 -15.03 2.62 -17.87
C LYS A 76 -15.20 3.91 -17.08
N SER A 77 -16.18 4.75 -17.42
CA SER A 77 -16.45 5.99 -16.69
C SER A 77 -16.89 5.69 -15.25
N THR A 78 -17.73 4.67 -15.07
CA THR A 78 -18.21 4.21 -13.75
C THR A 78 -17.06 3.70 -12.87
N VAL A 79 -16.12 2.92 -13.42
CA VAL A 79 -14.95 2.43 -12.68
C VAL A 79 -14.05 3.59 -12.25
N LEU A 80 -13.78 4.55 -13.13
CA LEU A 80 -12.95 5.71 -12.80
C LEU A 80 -13.58 6.57 -11.71
N SER A 81 -14.90 6.81 -11.77
CA SER A 81 -15.64 7.52 -10.73
C SER A 81 -15.55 6.81 -9.37
N LYS A 82 -15.74 5.48 -9.34
CA LYS A 82 -15.60 4.68 -8.11
C LYS A 82 -14.17 4.71 -7.55
N VAL A 83 -13.15 4.62 -8.40
CA VAL A 83 -11.75 4.73 -7.97
C VAL A 83 -11.45 6.13 -7.42
N ALA A 84 -12.00 7.19 -8.04
CA ALA A 84 -11.84 8.56 -7.58
C ALA A 84 -12.54 8.79 -6.22
N GLU A 85 -13.73 8.23 -6.03
CA GLU A 85 -14.46 8.24 -4.76
C GLU A 85 -13.67 7.53 -3.65
N ILE A 86 -13.15 6.33 -3.89
CA ILE A 86 -12.31 5.63 -2.90
C ILE A 86 -11.09 6.48 -2.55
N LYS A 87 -10.43 7.05 -3.56
CA LYS A 87 -9.23 7.88 -3.39
C LYS A 87 -9.49 9.13 -2.53
N SER A 88 -10.69 9.72 -2.62
CA SER A 88 -11.01 10.96 -1.89
C SER A 88 -11.05 10.76 -0.36
N GLY A 89 -11.24 9.53 0.12
CA GLY A 89 -11.22 9.17 1.54
C GLY A 89 -9.91 8.61 2.06
N MET A 90 -8.81 8.62 1.29
CA MET A 90 -7.53 7.99 1.65
C MET A 90 -6.51 8.96 2.24
N ASN A 91 -5.53 8.42 2.98
CA ASN A 91 -4.38 9.12 3.54
C ASN A 91 -4.80 10.31 4.42
N GLN A 92 -4.40 11.54 4.05
CA GLN A 92 -4.68 12.75 4.81
C GLN A 92 -6.17 13.14 4.83
N SER A 93 -6.95 12.65 3.87
CA SER A 93 -8.39 12.93 3.78
C SER A 93 -9.25 11.95 4.58
N ARG A 94 -8.64 10.93 5.21
CA ARG A 94 -9.36 9.92 5.98
C ARG A 94 -9.80 10.45 7.34
N ILE A 95 -11.07 10.24 7.68
CA ILE A 95 -11.61 10.46 9.02
C ILE A 95 -11.49 9.16 9.81
N TYR A 96 -10.84 9.20 10.98
CA TYR A 96 -10.59 8.02 11.81
C TYR A 96 -11.63 7.90 12.92
N ALA A 97 -12.28 6.74 13.01
CA ALA A 97 -13.07 6.32 14.16
C ALA A 97 -12.27 5.36 15.05
N ILE A 98 -12.47 5.44 16.37
CA ILE A 98 -11.78 4.60 17.38
C ILE A 98 -12.08 3.10 17.18
N SER A 99 -13.27 2.76 16.67
CA SER A 99 -13.68 1.40 16.35
C SER A 99 -12.83 0.71 15.26
N ASN A 100 -11.96 1.44 14.56
CA ASN A 100 -11.09 0.87 13.52
C ASN A 100 -9.85 0.13 14.08
N LEU A 101 -9.67 0.10 15.40
CA LEU A 101 -8.48 -0.42 16.08
C LEU A 101 -8.59 -1.90 16.51
N ASP A 102 -9.65 -2.60 16.11
CA ASP A 102 -9.78 -4.02 16.43
C ASP A 102 -8.69 -4.87 15.73
N ASN A 103 -8.25 -5.93 16.41
CA ASN A 103 -7.31 -6.96 15.92
C ASN A 103 -5.87 -6.48 15.64
N ILE A 104 -5.23 -5.79 16.59
CA ILE A 104 -3.79 -5.50 16.53
C ILE A 104 -2.99 -6.72 16.98
N ARG A 105 -2.05 -7.20 16.14
CA ARG A 105 -1.15 -8.32 16.46
C ARG A 105 0.32 -7.87 16.40
N VAL A 106 0.87 -7.50 17.55
CA VAL A 106 2.28 -7.11 17.67
C VAL A 106 3.15 -8.35 17.88
N THR A 107 3.89 -8.75 16.85
CA THR A 107 4.93 -9.80 16.97
C THR A 107 6.30 -9.17 17.22
N LYS A 108 7.26 -9.97 17.71
CA LYS A 108 8.65 -9.51 17.90
C LYS A 108 9.27 -8.89 16.64
N TYR A 109 9.02 -9.47 15.47
CA TYR A 109 9.57 -8.99 14.21
C TYR A 109 8.82 -7.75 13.68
N TRP A 110 7.52 -7.67 13.93
CA TRP A 110 6.76 -6.47 13.61
C TRP A 110 7.26 -5.28 14.44
N LEU A 111 7.42 -5.47 15.76
CA LEU A 111 7.91 -4.43 16.65
C LEU A 111 9.34 -3.99 16.29
N LEU A 112 10.22 -4.95 15.99
CA LEU A 112 11.59 -4.65 15.52
C LEU A 112 11.57 -3.78 14.26
N GLY A 113 10.79 -4.16 13.24
CA GLY A 113 10.69 -3.39 12.01
C GLY A 113 10.08 -1.99 12.21
N PHE A 114 9.14 -1.86 13.14
CA PHE A 114 8.55 -0.57 13.50
C PHE A 114 9.55 0.34 14.21
N ILE A 115 10.27 -0.19 15.20
CA ILE A 115 11.33 0.54 15.93
C ILE A 115 12.49 0.93 15.00
N GLU A 116 12.83 0.10 14.01
CA GLU A 116 13.83 0.47 12.99
C GLU A 116 13.44 1.70 12.14
N GLY A 117 12.15 2.01 12.05
CA GLY A 117 11.63 3.16 11.32
C GLY A 117 11.37 4.38 12.20
N GLU A 118 10.74 4.17 13.36
CA GLU A 118 10.21 5.24 14.23
C GLU A 118 10.96 5.37 15.56
N GLY A 119 11.83 4.42 15.90
CA GLY A 119 12.52 4.37 17.19
C GLY A 119 13.57 5.47 17.32
N ILE A 120 13.57 6.13 18.47
CA ILE A 120 14.59 7.11 18.87
C ILE A 120 15.19 6.61 20.18
N PHE A 121 16.51 6.39 20.19
CA PHE A 121 17.26 5.99 21.36
C PHE A 121 18.16 7.16 21.77
N MET A 122 17.81 7.81 22.88
CA MET A 122 18.57 8.90 23.50
C MET A 122 19.26 8.41 24.76
#